data_AF-A0A9Q5JLF0-F1
#
_entry.id   AF-A0A9Q5JLF0-F1
#
_cell.length_a   1.000
_cell.length_b   1.000
_cell.length_c   1.000
_cell.angle_alpha   90.00
_cell.angle_beta   90.00
_cell.angle_gamma   90.00
#
_symmetry.space_group_name_H-M   'P 1'
#
loop_
_entity.id
_entity.type
_entity.pdbx_description
1 polymer ?
#
loop_
_entity_poly.entity_id
_entity_poly.type
_entity_poly.pdbx_seq_one_letter_code
_entity_poly.pdbx_strand_id
1 'polypeptide(L)'
;MMDFLHYILPVIIYAVLLAIHYFLSRTGNKILGLIVPVGVIASLVYMYQADIIHMKMIGVIIIGIVALLFLAEEWQRAQKDK
;
A
#
# COMPACT_ATOMS: atom_id res chain seq x y z
N MET A 1 -0.72 -2.98 -28.46
CA MET A 1 0.56 -2.63 -27.79
C MET A 1 0.34 -1.66 -26.63
N MET A 2 -0.53 -0.65 -26.77
CA MET A 2 -0.94 0.21 -25.64
C MET A 2 -1.67 -0.54 -24.52
N ASP A 3 -2.35 -1.64 -24.84
CA ASP A 3 -3.13 -2.42 -23.86
C ASP A 3 -2.23 -3.12 -22.82
N PHE A 4 -1.07 -3.63 -23.24
CA PHE A 4 -0.15 -4.34 -22.35
C PHE A 4 0.42 -3.43 -21.27
N LEU A 5 0.78 -2.20 -21.63
CA LEU A 5 1.27 -1.22 -20.67
C LEU A 5 0.20 -0.87 -19.64
N HIS A 6 -1.07 -0.75 -20.06
CA HIS A 6 -2.19 -0.42 -19.19
C HIS A 6 -2.44 -1.49 -18.11
N TYR A 7 -2.26 -2.77 -18.44
CA TYR A 7 -2.41 -3.87 -17.47
C TYR A 7 -1.21 -4.05 -16.54
N ILE A 8 0.01 -3.75 -16.99
CA ILE A 8 1.23 -3.95 -16.20
C ILE A 8 1.58 -2.73 -15.34
N LEU A 9 1.20 -1.53 -15.76
CA LEU A 9 1.51 -0.31 -15.04
C LEU A 9 1.05 -0.35 -13.56
N PRO A 10 -0.16 -0.82 -13.21
CA PRO A 10 -0.57 -0.98 -11.82
C PRO A 10 0.33 -1.94 -11.03
N VAL A 11 0.78 -3.02 -11.67
CA VAL A 11 1.67 -4.02 -11.05
C VAL A 11 3.05 -3.42 -10.76
N ILE A 12 3.60 -2.66 -11.72
CA ILE A 12 4.89 -1.96 -11.53
C ILE A 12 4.77 -0.93 -10.41
N ILE A 13 3.72 -0.12 -10.41
CA ILE A 13 3.49 0.88 -9.36
C ILE A 13 3.40 0.21 -7.99
N TYR A 14 2.64 -0.89 -7.88
CA TYR A 14 2.52 -1.65 -6.65
C TYR A 14 3.87 -2.22 -6.18
N ALA A 15 4.66 -2.81 -7.08
CA ALA A 15 5.98 -3.34 -6.77
C ALA A 15 6.95 -2.25 -6.27
N VAL A 16 6.94 -1.08 -6.91
CA VAL A 16 7.76 0.07 -6.50
C VAL A 16 7.34 0.58 -5.12
N LEU A 17 6.03 0.67 -4.85
CA LEU A 17 5.52 1.09 -3.54
C LEU A 17 5.93 0.12 -2.43
N LEU A 18 5.84 -1.19 -2.67
CA LEU A 18 6.33 -2.21 -1.73
C LEU A 18 7.83 -2.07 -1.50
N ALA A 19 8.63 -1.93 -2.57
CA ALA A 19 10.07 -1.75 -2.44
C ALA A 19 10.41 -0.51 -1.58
N ILE A 20 9.75 0.62 -1.83
CA ILE A 20 9.90 1.84 -1.01
C ILE A 20 9.53 1.55 0.44
N HIS A 21 8.39 0.90 0.70
CA HIS A 21 7.97 0.54 2.05
C HIS A 21 8.99 -0.33 2.75
N TYR A 22 9.52 -1.37 2.09
CA TYR A 22 10.54 -2.25 2.63
C TYR A 22 11.83 -1.49 2.97
N PHE A 23 12.32 -0.63 2.08
CA PHE A 23 13.52 0.18 2.34
C PHE A 23 13.33 1.13 3.52
N LEU A 24 12.20 1.83 3.57
CA LEU A 24 11.84 2.70 4.69
C LEU A 24 11.71 1.91 5.99
N SER A 25 11.16 0.70 5.90
CA SER A 25 11.02 -0.22 7.03
C SER A 25 12.38 -0.65 7.57
N ARG A 26 13.33 -1.00 6.71
CA ARG A 26 14.66 -1.47 7.12
C ARG A 26 15.44 -0.45 7.96
N THR A 27 15.12 0.84 7.87
CA THR A 27 15.77 1.89 8.69
C THR A 27 15.60 1.67 10.20
N GLY A 28 14.59 0.93 10.64
CA GLY A 28 14.24 0.76 12.07
C GLY A 28 13.55 1.98 12.69
N ASN A 29 13.42 3.08 11.94
CA ASN A 29 12.70 4.26 12.38
C ASN A 29 11.21 4.06 12.15
N LYS A 30 10.45 3.87 13.24
CA LYS A 30 8.99 3.65 13.22
C LYS A 30 8.22 4.69 12.39
N ILE A 31 8.70 5.94 12.34
CA ILE A 31 8.05 7.01 11.57
C ILE A 31 8.19 6.73 10.07
N LEU A 32 9.36 6.28 9.62
CA LEU A 32 9.63 6.14 8.18
C LEU A 32 8.79 5.05 7.51
N GLY A 33 8.57 3.90 8.14
CA GLY A 33 7.65 2.90 7.54
C GLY A 33 6.23 2.99 8.05
N LEU A 34 5.85 4.08 8.74
CA LEU A 34 4.45 4.49 8.79
C LEU A 34 4.03 5.32 7.56
N ILE A 35 5.00 5.85 6.79
CA ILE A 35 4.72 6.71 5.62
C ILE A 35 3.80 5.99 4.61
N VAL A 36 4.15 4.75 4.21
CA VAL A 36 3.36 4.01 3.22
C VAL A 36 2.00 3.55 3.77
N PRO A 37 1.88 3.00 5.00
CA PRO A 37 0.58 2.71 5.61
C PRO A 37 -0.36 3.92 5.67
N VAL A 38 0.16 5.09 6.06
CA VAL A 38 -0.63 6.34 6.10
C VAL A 38 -1.07 6.74 4.69
N GLY A 39 -0.16 6.65 3.71
CA GLY A 39 -0.47 6.92 2.31
C GLY A 39 -1.58 6.03 1.76
N VAL A 40 -1.57 4.74 2.10
CA VAL A 40 -2.63 3.79 1.71
C VAL A 40 -3.98 4.19 2.28
N ILE A 41 -4.05 4.54 3.56
CA ILE A 41 -5.31 4.96 4.20
C ILE A 41 -5.81 6.28 3.60
N ALA A 42 -4.93 7.28 3.44
CA ALA A 42 -5.29 8.54 2.80
C ALA A 42 -5.83 8.32 1.38
N SER A 43 -5.21 7.42 0.62
CA SER A 43 -5.64 7.07 -0.74
C SER A 43 -7.01 6.39 -0.75
N LEU A 44 -7.24 5.39 0.12
CA LEU A 44 -8.54 4.72 0.23
C LEU A 44 -9.65 5.69 0.63
N VAL A 45 -9.37 6.59 1.58
CA VAL A 45 -10.31 7.63 2.00
C VAL A 45 -10.64 8.58 0.85
N TYR A 46 -9.63 9.05 0.12
CA TYR A 46 -9.81 9.91 -1.05
C TYR A 46 -10.63 9.22 -2.14
N MET A 47 -10.24 8.00 -2.52
CA MET A 47 -10.89 7.23 -3.58
C MET A 47 -12.34 6.87 -3.23
N TYR A 48 -12.65 6.64 -1.96
CA TYR A 48 -14.01 6.43 -1.50
C TYR A 48 -14.85 7.72 -1.57
N GLN A 49 -14.30 8.86 -1.15
CA GLN A 49 -15.00 10.15 -1.22
C GLN A 49 -15.22 10.63 -2.67
N ALA A 50 -14.28 10.34 -3.56
CA ALA A 50 -14.36 10.70 -4.98
C ALA A 50 -15.24 9.73 -5.81
N ASP A 51 -15.92 8.78 -5.15
CA ASP A 51 -16.73 7.72 -5.78
C ASP A 51 -15.98 6.90 -6.84
N ILE A 52 -14.65 6.82 -6.73
CA ILE A 52 -13.80 6.00 -7.61
C ILE A 52 -13.96 4.52 -7.25
N ILE A 53 -14.08 4.22 -5.95
CA ILE A 53 -14.34 2.88 -5.46
C ILE A 53 -15.86 2.68 -5.40
N HIS A 54 -16.42 2.06 -6.43
CA HIS A 54 -17.83 1.66 -6.50
C HIS A 54 -18.18 0.48 -5.57
N MET A 55 -17.67 0.48 -4.33
CA MET A 55 -17.98 -0.49 -3.28
C MET A 55 -18.58 0.19 -2.06
N LYS A 56 -19.36 -0.58 -1.30
CA LYS A 56 -19.85 -0.15 0.01
C LYS A 56 -18.66 0.10 0.96
N MET A 57 -18.85 1.03 1.90
CA MET A 57 -17.84 1.39 2.92
C MET A 57 -17.23 0.19 3.62
N ILE A 58 -18.05 -0.82 3.96
CA ILE A 58 -17.56 -2.05 4.61
C ILE A 58 -16.52 -2.79 3.76
N GLY A 59 -16.68 -2.81 2.43
CA GLY A 59 -15.71 -3.41 1.52
C GLY A 59 -14.38 -2.64 1.49
N VAL A 60 -14.45 -1.32 1.49
CA VAL A 60 -13.26 -0.44 1.56
C VAL A 60 -12.51 -0.65 2.88
N ILE A 61 -13.24 -0.78 3.99
CA ILE A 61 -12.65 -1.06 5.31
C ILE A 61 -11.93 -2.41 5.30
N ILE A 62 -12.54 -3.47 4.76
CA ILE A 62 -11.92 -4.80 4.68
C ILE A 62 -10.63 -4.74 3.85
N ILE A 63 -10.66 -4.08 2.68
CA ILE A 63 -9.48 -3.91 1.83
C ILE A 63 -8.39 -3.14 2.58
N GLY A 64 -8.76 -2.07 3.30
CA GLY A 64 -7.82 -1.29 4.12
C GLY A 64 -7.16 -2.13 5.20
N ILE A 65 -7.93 -2.94 5.93
CA ILE A 65 -7.40 -3.85 6.96
C ILE A 65 -6.42 -4.85 6.35
N VAL A 66 -6.80 -5.51 5.25
CA VAL A 66 -5.94 -6.49 4.57
C VAL A 66 -4.64 -5.85 4.09
N ALA A 67 -4.71 -4.68 3.45
CA ALA A 67 -3.53 -3.96 3.00
C ALA A 67 -2.61 -3.57 4.16
N LEU A 68 -3.18 -3.08 5.27
CA LEU A 68 -2.40 -2.72 6.47
C LEU A 68 -1.73 -3.94 7.12
N LEU A 69 -2.41 -5.09 7.18
CA LEU A 69 -1.83 -6.33 7.70
C LEU A 69 -0.63 -6.77 6.85
N PHE A 70 -0.73 -6.66 5.53
CA PHE A 70 0.36 -6.98 4.60
C PHE A 70 1.57 -6.07 4.83
N LEU A 71 1.35 -4.75 4.93
CA LEU A 71 2.42 -3.79 5.20
C LEU A 71 3.04 -3.96 6.60
N ALA A 72 2.25 -4.39 7.59
CA ALA A 72 2.72 -4.67 8.93
C ALA A 72 3.62 -5.92 8.96
N GLU A 73 3.23 -6.98 8.23
CA GLU A 73 4.06 -8.17 8.07
C GLU A 73 5.38 -7.84 7.36
N GLU A 74 5.31 -7.06 6.28
CA GLU A 74 6.50 -6.61 5.53
C GLU A 74 7.43 -5.77 6.40
N TRP A 75 6.89 -4.86 7.20
CA TRP A 75 7.67 -4.12 8.19
C TRP A 75 8.39 -5.06 9.15
N GLN A 76 7.68 -6.05 9.71
CA GLN A 76 8.30 -7.03 10.61
C GLN A 76 9.40 -7.85 9.94
N ARG A 77 9.21 -8.27 8.70
CA ARG A 77 10.24 -8.97 7.90
C ARG A 77 11.45 -8.08 7.68
N ALA A 78 11.24 -6.84 7.26
CA ALA A 78 12.32 -5.87 7.01
C ALA A 78 13.16 -5.55 8.26
N GLN A 79 12.60 -5.64 9.48
CA GLN A 79 13.37 -5.51 10.72
C GLN A 79 14.20 -6.75 11.06
N LYS A 80 13.75 -7.94 10.67
CA LYS A 80 14.44 -9.21 10.96
C LYS A 80 15.63 -9.44 10.04
N ASP A 81 15.58 -8.92 8.81
CA ASP A 81 16.64 -9.01 7.79
C ASP A 81 17.71 -7.90 7.93
N LYS A 82 17.82 -7.31 9.12
CA LYS A 82 18.71 -6.20 9.42
C LYS A 82 19.95 -6.70 10.14
#